data_AF-A0A9D4W2M6-F1
#
_entry.id   AF-A0A9D4W2M6-F1
#
_cell.length_a   1.000
_cell.length_b   1.000
_cell.length_c   1.000
_cell.angle_alpha   90.00
_cell.angle_beta   90.00
_cell.angle_gamma   90.00
#
_symmetry.space_group_name_H-M   'P 1'
#
loop_
_entity.id
_entity.type
_entity.pdbx_description
1 polymer ?
#
loop_
_entity_poly.entity_id
_entity_poly.type
_entity_poly.pdbx_seq_one_letter_code
_entity_poly.pdbx_strand_id
1 'polypeptide(L)'
;MDSIQDFMDSCNSDNSCSLTNSTITTNNTNNINHNNNNNALICSSSPSGSTATSSRYENQKRRDWNTFGQYLKNHRPPLSLSRCSGAHVLEFLRYLDQFGKTKVHTPICPFYGHPNPPAPCPCPLRQAWGSLDALIGRLRAAFEENGGKPDTNPFGARAVRLYLREVRDLQSKARGISYEKKKRKRPPPQQQHQQQQQHQPLQQLPMQLPLHLCHHQHQLPPPGATQ
;
A
#
# COMPACT_ATOMS: atom_id res chain seq x y z
N MET A 1 -15.64 -15.46 24.89
CA MET A 1 -14.41 -14.80 24.39
C MET A 1 -14.64 -14.31 22.95
N ASP A 2 -15.89 -13.95 22.61
CA ASP A 2 -16.39 -13.95 21.23
C ASP A 2 -16.47 -12.54 20.60
N SER A 3 -16.58 -11.48 21.40
CA SER A 3 -16.74 -10.11 20.88
C SER A 3 -15.57 -9.56 20.04
N ILE A 4 -14.37 -10.13 20.12
CA ILE A 4 -13.21 -9.63 19.37
C ILE A 4 -13.15 -10.26 17.96
N GLN A 5 -13.70 -11.46 17.80
CA GLN A 5 -13.70 -12.18 16.51
C GLN A 5 -14.69 -11.52 15.54
N ASP A 6 -15.94 -11.29 15.96
CA ASP A 6 -16.96 -10.59 15.15
C ASP A 6 -16.54 -9.16 14.77
N PHE A 7 -15.72 -8.53 15.61
CA PHE A 7 -15.19 -7.19 15.38
C PHE A 7 -14.09 -7.15 14.29
N MET A 8 -13.27 -8.21 14.19
CA MET A 8 -12.19 -8.29 13.20
C MET A 8 -12.71 -8.53 11.78
N ASP A 9 -13.88 -9.17 11.64
CA ASP A 9 -14.57 -9.31 10.36
C ASP A 9 -15.06 -7.95 9.82
N SER A 10 -15.44 -7.02 10.69
CA SER A 10 -15.78 -5.64 10.30
C SER A 10 -14.57 -4.83 9.80
N CYS A 11 -13.35 -5.15 10.26
CA CYS A 11 -12.12 -4.48 9.82
C CYS A 11 -11.62 -5.03 8.46
N ASN A 12 -11.89 -6.31 8.21
CA ASN A 12 -11.46 -7.01 7.00
C ASN A 12 -12.41 -6.80 5.81
N SER A 13 -13.69 -6.49 6.05
CA SER A 13 -14.67 -6.36 4.97
C SER A 13 -14.45 -5.13 4.07
N ASP A 14 -13.83 -4.07 4.59
CA ASP A 14 -13.60 -2.82 3.84
C ASP A 14 -12.36 -2.85 2.92
N ASN A 15 -11.58 -3.94 2.92
CA ASN A 15 -10.39 -4.11 2.07
C ASN A 15 -10.63 -4.87 0.76
N SER A 16 -11.90 -5.15 0.42
CA SER A 16 -12.29 -5.77 -0.84
C SER A 16 -12.99 -4.78 -1.77
N CYS A 17 -12.21 -3.99 -2.51
CA CYS A 17 -12.62 -3.34 -3.77
C CYS A 17 -11.34 -3.05 -4.58
N SER A 18 -11.13 -3.40 -5.85
CA SER A 18 -11.87 -4.18 -6.84
C SER A 18 -10.81 -4.66 -7.86
N LEU A 19 -10.79 -5.95 -8.17
CA LEU A 19 -10.23 -6.47 -9.42
C LEU A 19 -11.37 -7.22 -10.09
N THR A 20 -12.14 -6.50 -10.88
CA THR A 20 -13.17 -7.04 -11.78
C THR A 20 -12.47 -7.83 -12.88
N ASN A 21 -12.56 -9.15 -12.84
CA ASN A 21 -12.46 -9.97 -14.04
C ASN A 21 -13.87 -10.39 -14.42
N SER A 22 -14.30 -9.89 -15.57
CA SER A 22 -15.54 -10.26 -16.25
C SER A 22 -15.61 -11.77 -16.44
N THR A 23 -16.71 -12.40 -16.04
CA THR A 23 -17.16 -13.64 -16.66
C THR A 23 -18.69 -13.63 -16.68
N ILE A 24 -19.21 -13.61 -17.90
CA ILE A 24 -20.61 -13.70 -18.26
C ILE A 24 -21.09 -15.12 -17.89
N THR A 25 -22.18 -15.23 -17.13
CA THR A 25 -23.08 -16.39 -17.23
C THR A 25 -24.50 -15.93 -16.86
N THR A 26 -25.36 -15.98 -17.88
CA THR A 26 -26.81 -15.83 -17.90
C THR A 26 -27.52 -16.90 -17.07
N ASN A 27 -28.63 -16.55 -16.41
CA ASN A 27 -29.95 -17.20 -16.57
C ASN A 27 -31.05 -16.60 -15.64
N ASN A 28 -32.05 -16.00 -16.30
CA ASN A 28 -33.52 -16.06 -16.14
C ASN A 28 -34.18 -15.83 -14.74
N THR A 29 -34.81 -14.68 -14.46
CA THR A 29 -36.22 -14.20 -14.72
C THR A 29 -37.33 -14.83 -13.85
N ASN A 30 -37.92 -14.04 -12.92
CA ASN A 30 -39.37 -13.66 -12.90
C ASN A 30 -39.81 -12.93 -11.59
N ASN A 31 -40.26 -11.67 -11.80
CA ASN A 31 -41.44 -10.96 -11.25
C ASN A 31 -41.71 -10.80 -9.73
N ILE A 32 -41.71 -9.55 -9.20
CA ILE A 32 -42.83 -8.53 -9.09
C ILE A 32 -43.68 -8.78 -7.82
N ASN A 33 -44.09 -7.86 -6.93
CA ASN A 33 -44.22 -6.39 -6.88
C ASN A 33 -44.42 -6.00 -5.39
N HIS A 34 -43.97 -4.82 -4.94
CA HIS A 34 -44.86 -3.84 -4.27
C HIS A 34 -44.22 -2.43 -4.14
N ASN A 35 -44.97 -1.48 -4.70
CA ASN A 35 -44.94 -0.01 -4.74
C ASN A 35 -44.14 0.76 -3.66
N ASN A 36 -43.24 1.66 -4.07
CA ASN A 36 -43.43 3.08 -4.46
C ASN A 36 -43.69 4.05 -3.29
N ASN A 37 -42.70 4.90 -3.02
CA ASN A 37 -42.97 6.33 -2.91
C ASN A 37 -41.79 7.14 -3.42
N ASN A 38 -42.11 8.05 -4.33
CA ASN A 38 -41.19 8.88 -5.10
C ASN A 38 -40.60 9.99 -4.22
N ASN A 39 -39.30 10.24 -4.33
CA ASN A 39 -38.85 11.62 -4.47
C ASN A 39 -37.58 11.66 -5.32
N ALA A 40 -37.71 12.30 -6.48
CA ALA A 40 -36.69 12.37 -7.49
C ALA A 40 -35.80 13.61 -7.30
N LEU A 41 -34.53 13.45 -7.73
CA LEU A 41 -33.60 14.48 -8.21
C LEU A 41 -32.94 15.38 -7.15
N ILE A 42 -31.67 15.11 -6.86
CA ILE A 42 -30.57 16.04 -7.18
C ILE A 42 -29.27 15.24 -7.41
N CYS A 43 -28.87 15.05 -8.67
CA CYS A 43 -27.52 14.60 -9.00
C CYS A 43 -26.60 15.82 -9.06
N SER A 44 -25.96 16.13 -7.93
CA SER A 44 -24.89 17.12 -7.90
C SER A 44 -23.56 16.43 -8.23
N SER A 45 -23.13 16.55 -9.48
CA SER A 45 -21.76 16.28 -9.88
C SER A 45 -20.81 17.24 -9.16
N SER A 46 -20.14 16.77 -8.11
CA SER A 46 -19.04 17.49 -7.44
C SER A 46 -17.70 16.79 -7.73
N PRO A 47 -16.60 17.54 -7.94
CA PRO A 47 -15.27 16.95 -8.06
C PRO A 47 -14.71 16.72 -6.64
N SER A 48 -15.08 15.61 -5.99
CA SER A 48 -14.66 15.34 -4.60
C SER A 48 -14.19 13.91 -4.36
N GLY A 49 -13.19 13.48 -5.13
CA GLY A 49 -12.46 12.22 -4.87
C GLY A 49 -11.57 12.25 -3.61
N SER A 50 -11.36 13.42 -2.99
CA SER A 50 -10.43 13.61 -1.86
C SER A 50 -11.08 13.62 -0.47
N THR A 51 -12.34 14.04 -0.33
CA THR A 51 -13.02 14.12 0.97
C THR A 51 -13.60 12.78 1.42
N ALA A 52 -14.13 11.98 0.49
CA ALA A 52 -14.63 10.64 0.81
C ALA A 52 -13.49 9.67 1.20
N THR A 53 -12.34 9.80 0.53
CA THR A 53 -11.15 8.95 0.78
C THR A 53 -10.45 9.30 2.09
N SER A 54 -10.33 10.59 2.42
CA SER A 54 -9.85 11.02 3.74
C SER A 54 -10.79 10.57 4.86
N SER A 55 -12.12 10.72 4.69
CA SER A 55 -13.11 10.24 5.67
C SER A 55 -13.01 8.74 5.94
N ARG A 56 -12.81 7.91 4.91
CA ARG A 56 -12.60 6.45 5.04
C ARG A 56 -11.35 6.14 5.88
N TYR A 57 -10.23 6.78 5.54
CA TYR A 57 -8.97 6.58 6.26
C TYR A 57 -9.09 6.99 7.73
N GLU A 58 -9.71 8.15 7.99
CA GLU A 58 -9.95 8.67 9.34
C GLU A 58 -10.81 7.72 10.17
N ASN A 59 -11.89 7.19 9.61
CA ASN A 59 -12.75 6.24 10.30
C ASN A 59 -12.01 4.93 10.60
N GLN A 60 -11.21 4.41 9.67
CA GLN A 60 -10.39 3.23 9.92
C GLN A 60 -9.37 3.47 11.04
N LYS A 61 -8.68 4.62 11.01
CA LYS A 61 -7.72 5.02 12.05
C LYS A 61 -8.37 5.08 13.43
N ARG A 62 -9.58 5.65 13.52
CA ARG A 62 -10.37 5.69 14.77
C ARG A 62 -10.70 4.29 15.29
N ARG A 63 -11.15 3.37 14.42
CA ARG A 63 -11.44 1.98 14.80
C ARG A 63 -10.20 1.28 15.33
N ASP A 64 -9.09 1.40 14.62
CA ASP A 64 -7.82 0.78 15.01
C ASP A 64 -7.33 1.34 16.36
N TRP A 65 -7.42 2.65 16.56
CA TRP A 65 -7.08 3.31 17.82
C TRP A 65 -7.93 2.80 18.99
N ASN A 66 -9.25 2.73 18.81
CA ASN A 66 -10.16 2.20 19.82
C ASN A 66 -9.86 0.73 20.16
N THR A 67 -9.55 -0.06 19.13
CA THR A 67 -9.16 -1.48 19.29
C THR A 67 -7.91 -1.59 20.14
N PHE A 68 -6.88 -0.80 19.81
CA PHE A 68 -5.64 -0.79 20.57
C PHE A 68 -5.85 -0.32 22.01
N GLY A 69 -6.65 0.73 22.20
CA GLY A 69 -7.03 1.21 23.53
C GLY A 69 -7.76 0.14 24.35
N GLN A 70 -8.64 -0.64 23.73
CA GLN A 70 -9.30 -1.76 24.38
C GLN A 70 -8.33 -2.90 24.73
N TYR A 71 -7.40 -3.20 23.82
CA TYR A 71 -6.32 -4.16 24.08
C TYR A 71 -5.51 -3.79 25.33
N LEU A 72 -5.13 -2.51 25.48
CA LEU A 72 -4.40 -2.05 26.67
C LEU A 72 -5.21 -2.16 27.98
N LYS A 73 -6.51 -1.87 27.93
CA LYS A 73 -7.42 -2.03 29.09
C LYS A 73 -7.58 -3.49 29.51
N ASN A 74 -7.57 -4.39 28.54
CA ASN A 74 -7.72 -5.83 28.77
C ASN A 74 -6.42 -6.50 29.24
N HIS A 75 -5.28 -5.83 29.10
CA HIS A 75 -3.99 -6.31 29.60
C HIS A 75 -4.05 -6.49 31.13
N ARG A 76 -3.32 -7.47 31.67
CA ARG A 76 -3.23 -7.72 33.12
C ARG A 76 -1.77 -7.60 33.57
N PRO A 77 -1.39 -6.54 34.31
CA PRO A 77 -2.24 -5.45 34.83
C PRO A 77 -2.70 -4.47 33.74
N PRO A 78 -3.82 -3.74 33.95
CA PRO A 78 -4.30 -2.75 32.98
C PRO A 78 -3.24 -1.71 32.65
N LEU A 79 -3.01 -1.48 31.36
CA LEU A 79 -2.00 -0.54 30.89
C LEU A 79 -2.65 0.77 30.44
N SER A 80 -2.02 1.88 30.81
CA SER A 80 -2.30 3.19 30.22
C SER A 80 -1.35 3.46 29.06
N LEU A 81 -1.75 4.33 28.14
CA LEU A 81 -0.90 4.75 27.00
C LEU A 81 0.46 5.29 27.44
N SER A 82 0.54 5.98 28.59
CA SER A 82 1.80 6.51 29.14
C SER A 82 2.80 5.41 29.52
N ARG A 83 2.32 4.22 29.89
CA ARG A 83 3.17 3.05 30.20
C ARG A 83 3.30 2.08 29.03
N CYS A 84 2.64 2.37 27.92
CA CYS A 84 2.75 1.57 26.71
C CYS A 84 4.15 1.73 26.12
N SER A 85 4.70 0.63 25.65
CA SER A 85 6.04 0.55 25.06
C SER A 85 5.99 -0.27 23.79
N GLY A 86 7.08 -0.28 23.02
CA GLY A 86 7.17 -1.10 21.81
C GLY A 86 6.91 -2.59 22.06
N ALA A 87 7.17 -3.11 23.26
CA ALA A 87 6.92 -4.51 23.59
C ALA A 87 5.41 -4.86 23.55
N HIS A 88 4.57 -4.03 24.16
CA HIS A 88 3.11 -4.19 24.14
C HIS A 88 2.54 -4.06 22.72
N VAL A 89 3.13 -3.19 21.90
CA VAL A 89 2.78 -3.09 20.47
C VAL A 89 3.10 -4.40 19.74
N LEU A 90 4.27 -5.01 20.00
CA LEU A 90 4.63 -6.28 19.37
C LEU A 90 3.71 -7.42 19.80
N GLU A 91 3.33 -7.48 21.06
CA GLU A 91 2.37 -8.45 21.55
C GLU A 91 1.01 -8.29 20.89
N PHE A 92 0.50 -7.06 20.78
CA PHE A 92 -0.71 -6.75 20.02
C PHE A 92 -0.61 -7.22 18.56
N LEU A 93 0.49 -6.92 17.87
CA LEU A 93 0.68 -7.35 16.48
C LEU A 93 0.72 -8.87 16.34
N ARG A 94 1.35 -9.59 17.29
CA ARG A 94 1.38 -11.06 17.28
C ARG A 94 0.01 -11.67 17.51
N TYR A 95 -0.79 -11.06 18.40
CA TYR A 95 -2.18 -11.46 18.62
C TYR A 95 -3.01 -11.28 17.33
N LEU A 96 -2.94 -10.11 16.69
CA LEU A 96 -3.66 -9.85 15.43
C LEU A 96 -3.27 -10.82 14.32
N ASP A 97 -2.00 -11.21 14.30
CA ASP A 97 -1.45 -12.09 13.28
C ASP A 97 -1.99 -13.53 13.34
N GLN A 98 -2.70 -13.92 14.41
CA GLN A 98 -3.37 -15.22 14.52
C GLN A 98 -4.65 -15.31 13.68
N PHE A 99 -5.33 -14.18 13.46
CA PHE A 99 -6.63 -14.10 12.79
C PHE A 99 -6.48 -13.64 11.35
N GLY A 100 -5.49 -14.22 10.68
CA GLY A 100 -5.10 -13.93 9.31
C GLY A 100 -6.02 -14.50 8.24
N LYS A 101 -5.94 -13.93 7.04
CA LYS A 101 -6.48 -14.54 5.81
C LYS A 101 -5.39 -15.03 4.84
N THR A 102 -4.12 -14.74 5.11
CA THR A 102 -3.01 -15.08 4.22
C THR A 102 -2.38 -16.41 4.65
N LYS A 103 -2.30 -17.38 3.74
CA LYS A 103 -1.55 -18.62 3.98
C LYS A 103 -0.05 -18.32 4.01
N VAL A 104 0.63 -18.65 5.12
CA VAL A 104 2.07 -18.50 5.29
C VAL A 104 2.72 -19.86 5.49
N HIS A 105 3.44 -20.32 4.47
CA HIS A 105 4.07 -21.65 4.47
C HIS A 105 5.23 -21.72 5.47
N THR A 106 5.29 -22.80 6.25
CA THR A 106 6.44 -23.09 7.11
C THR A 106 7.64 -23.56 6.27
N PRO A 107 8.89 -23.40 6.73
CA PRO A 107 10.07 -23.81 5.95
C PRO A 107 10.11 -25.29 5.54
N ILE A 108 9.44 -26.16 6.31
CA ILE A 108 9.32 -27.60 6.02
C ILE A 108 8.15 -27.94 5.08
N CYS A 109 7.34 -26.94 4.70
CA CYS A 109 6.20 -27.16 3.81
C CYS A 109 6.70 -27.36 2.36
N PRO A 110 6.19 -28.37 1.62
CA PRO A 110 6.53 -28.57 0.21
C PRO A 110 6.24 -27.36 -0.69
N PHE A 111 5.31 -26.50 -0.27
CA PHE A 111 4.91 -25.30 -0.99
C PHE A 111 5.65 -24.03 -0.54
N TYR A 112 6.64 -24.14 0.35
CA TYR A 112 7.46 -22.98 0.73
C TYR A 112 8.10 -22.37 -0.52
N GLY A 113 7.99 -21.04 -0.69
CA GLY A 113 8.52 -20.35 -1.86
C GLY A 113 7.68 -20.48 -3.13
N HIS A 114 6.49 -21.10 -3.09
CA HIS A 114 5.63 -21.25 -4.26
C HIS A 114 4.46 -20.26 -4.22
N PRO A 115 4.34 -19.31 -5.20
CA PRO A 115 3.30 -18.29 -5.18
C PRO A 115 1.90 -18.81 -5.49
N ASN A 116 1.79 -19.90 -6.24
CA ASN A 116 0.51 -20.52 -6.59
C ASN A 116 0.57 -22.04 -6.34
N PRO A 117 0.41 -22.47 -5.08
CA PRO A 117 0.52 -23.88 -4.73
C PRO A 117 -0.61 -24.72 -5.37
N PRO A 118 -0.29 -25.88 -5.96
CA PRO A 118 -1.27 -26.71 -6.68
C PRO A 118 -2.24 -27.48 -5.77
N ALA A 119 -1.96 -27.55 -4.46
CA ALA A 119 -2.80 -28.25 -3.48
C ALA A 119 -2.83 -27.51 -2.13
N PRO A 120 -3.88 -27.72 -1.30
CA PRO A 120 -3.97 -27.11 0.02
C PRO A 120 -2.92 -27.69 0.99
N CYS A 121 -2.59 -26.93 2.04
CA CYS A 121 -1.65 -27.36 3.08
C CYS A 121 -2.08 -26.94 4.49
N PRO A 122 -1.59 -27.63 5.54
CA PRO A 122 -1.95 -27.37 6.93
C PRO A 122 -1.26 -26.13 7.51
N CYS A 123 -0.54 -25.34 6.70
CA CYS A 123 0.14 -24.14 7.19
C CYS A 123 -0.88 -23.12 7.75
N PRO A 124 -0.49 -22.33 8.77
CA PRO A 124 -1.38 -21.38 9.42
C PRO A 124 -1.77 -20.24 8.48
N LEU A 125 -2.93 -19.65 8.75
CA LEU A 125 -3.33 -18.36 8.20
C LEU A 125 -2.80 -17.27 9.12
N ARG A 126 -2.15 -16.26 8.53
CA ARG A 126 -1.57 -15.12 9.23
C ARG A 126 -1.97 -13.81 8.56
N GLN A 127 -1.84 -12.70 9.26
CA GLN A 127 -2.15 -11.40 8.68
C GLN A 127 -1.11 -11.08 7.60
N ALA A 128 -1.54 -10.46 6.51
CA ALA A 128 -0.57 -10.03 5.50
C ALA A 128 0.34 -8.96 6.12
N TRP A 129 1.65 -9.05 5.86
CA TRP A 129 2.62 -8.10 6.40
C TRP A 129 2.26 -6.64 6.08
N GLY A 130 1.69 -6.40 4.89
CA GLY A 130 1.24 -5.07 4.45
C GLY A 130 0.07 -4.54 5.28
N SER A 131 -0.85 -5.41 5.74
CA SER A 131 -1.95 -5.02 6.62
C SER A 131 -1.45 -4.58 8.00
N LEU A 132 -0.46 -5.31 8.56
CA LEU A 132 0.16 -4.96 9.83
C LEU A 132 0.95 -3.63 9.74
N ASP A 133 1.68 -3.42 8.64
CA ASP A 133 2.44 -2.18 8.40
C ASP A 133 1.50 -0.97 8.28
N ALA A 134 0.42 -1.10 7.50
CA ALA A 134 -0.59 -0.06 7.35
C ALA A 134 -1.30 0.27 8.66
N LEU A 135 -1.62 -0.75 9.47
CA LEU A 135 -2.19 -0.56 10.82
C LEU A 135 -1.26 0.26 11.71
N ILE A 136 0.04 -0.08 11.74
CA ILE A 136 1.03 0.67 12.52
C ILE A 136 1.17 2.11 12.03
N GLY A 137 1.11 2.34 10.72
CA GLY A 137 1.07 3.69 10.15
C GLY A 137 -0.11 4.50 10.69
N ARG A 138 -1.32 3.92 10.69
CA ARG A 138 -2.53 4.58 11.23
C ARG A 138 -2.44 4.82 12.73
N LEU A 139 -1.94 3.85 13.51
CA LEU A 139 -1.77 4.00 14.96
C LEU A 139 -0.73 5.06 15.33
N ARG A 140 0.34 5.23 14.55
CA ARG A 140 1.30 6.35 14.73
C ARG A 140 0.60 7.69 14.56
N ALA A 141 -0.15 7.88 13.47
CA ALA A 141 -0.88 9.11 13.22
C ALA A 141 -1.93 9.38 14.31
N ALA A 142 -2.67 8.34 14.74
CA ALA A 142 -3.63 8.47 15.83
C ALA A 142 -2.97 8.90 17.15
N PHE A 143 -1.78 8.36 17.46
CA PHE A 143 -1.06 8.72 18.67
C PHE A 143 -0.68 10.21 18.69
N GLU A 144 -0.22 10.74 17.56
CA GLU A 144 0.16 12.16 17.42
C GLU A 144 -1.06 13.09 17.56
N GLU A 145 -2.20 12.72 16.96
CA GLU A 145 -3.46 13.47 17.09
C GLU A 145 -4.04 13.46 18.51
N ASN A 146 -3.75 12.43 19.30
CA ASN A 146 -4.14 12.36 20.71
C ASN A 146 -3.12 13.04 21.65
N GLY A 147 -2.25 13.90 21.12
CA GLY A 147 -1.28 14.70 21.89
C GLY A 147 0.04 13.99 22.19
N GLY A 148 0.30 12.84 21.57
CA GLY A 148 1.56 12.11 21.70
C GLY A 148 2.69 12.75 20.90
N LYS A 149 3.90 12.82 21.47
CA LYS A 149 5.09 13.28 20.75
C LYS A 149 5.65 12.18 19.85
N PRO A 150 6.15 12.49 18.66
CA PRO A 150 6.74 11.50 17.75
C PRO A 150 7.95 10.77 18.37
N ASP A 151 8.75 11.45 19.18
CA ASP A 151 9.93 10.87 19.84
C ASP A 151 9.59 9.78 20.88
N THR A 152 8.44 9.92 21.54
CA THR A 152 7.96 8.98 22.57
C THR A 152 6.99 7.95 22.00
N ASN A 153 6.82 7.90 20.68
CA ASN A 153 5.79 7.09 20.05
C ASN A 153 6.13 5.59 20.13
N PRO A 154 5.33 4.76 20.85
CA PRO A 154 5.63 3.34 21.02
C PRO A 154 5.51 2.55 19.71
N PHE A 155 4.66 2.99 18.78
CA PHE A 155 4.53 2.39 17.45
C PHE A 155 5.73 2.76 16.56
N GLY A 156 6.41 3.86 16.87
CA GLY A 156 7.66 4.29 16.27
C GLY A 156 8.89 3.58 16.81
N ALA A 157 8.77 2.68 17.80
CA ALA A 157 9.94 2.04 18.42
C ALA A 157 10.78 1.20 17.43
N ARG A 158 12.10 1.15 17.65
CA ARG A 158 13.04 0.37 16.81
C ARG A 158 12.66 -1.10 16.73
N ALA A 159 12.23 -1.69 17.85
CA ALA A 159 11.82 -3.09 17.92
C ALA A 159 10.62 -3.39 16.99
N VAL A 160 9.63 -2.48 16.92
CA VAL A 160 8.47 -2.61 16.03
C VAL A 160 8.88 -2.56 14.56
N ARG A 161 9.79 -1.65 14.19
CA ARG A 161 10.30 -1.56 12.81
C ARG A 161 11.07 -2.80 12.37
N LEU A 162 11.90 -3.37 13.26
CA LEU A 162 12.64 -4.59 12.97
C LEU A 162 11.70 -5.78 12.81
N TYR A 163 10.72 -5.93 13.70
CA TYR A 163 9.70 -6.97 13.59
C TYR A 163 8.93 -6.91 12.27
N LEU A 164 8.44 -5.74 11.84
CA LEU A 164 7.71 -5.62 10.57
C LEU A 164 8.59 -5.96 9.36
N ARG A 165 9.89 -5.65 9.41
CA ARG A 165 10.86 -6.05 8.36
C ARG A 165 11.03 -7.56 8.33
N GLU A 166 11.24 -8.19 9.49
CA GLU A 166 11.37 -9.65 9.59
C GLU A 166 10.11 -10.37 9.11
N VAL A 167 8.91 -9.91 9.50
CA VAL A 167 7.64 -10.47 9.05
C VAL A 167 7.48 -10.36 7.53
N ARG A 168 7.85 -9.20 6.95
CA ARG A 168 7.88 -9.03 5.49
C ARG A 168 8.78 -10.05 4.82
N ASP A 169 10.02 -10.20 5.29
CA ASP A 169 11.00 -11.11 4.69
C ASP A 169 10.57 -12.59 4.83
N LEU A 170 10.05 -12.97 6.00
CA LEU A 170 9.53 -14.31 6.25
C LEU A 170 8.35 -14.63 5.33
N GLN A 171 7.38 -13.73 5.19
CA GLN A 171 6.22 -13.94 4.33
C GLN A 171 6.58 -13.93 2.85
N SER A 172 7.48 -13.04 2.41
CA SER A 172 7.96 -12.98 1.03
C SER A 172 8.63 -14.29 0.62
N LYS A 173 9.54 -14.82 1.46
CA LYS A 173 10.18 -16.11 1.23
C LYS A 173 9.17 -17.26 1.26
N ALA A 174 8.30 -17.31 2.27
CA ALA A 174 7.32 -18.36 2.42
C ALA A 174 6.34 -18.45 1.25
N ARG A 175 5.93 -17.31 0.69
CA ARG A 175 4.96 -17.23 -0.41
C ARG A 175 5.61 -17.18 -1.79
N GLY A 176 6.93 -17.23 -1.90
CA GLY A 176 7.62 -17.13 -3.19
C GLY A 176 7.48 -15.77 -3.87
N ILE A 177 7.13 -14.72 -3.11
CA ILE A 177 7.00 -13.37 -3.62
C ILE A 177 8.38 -12.74 -3.52
N SER A 178 9.24 -13.02 -4.50
CA SER A 178 10.47 -12.24 -4.68
C SER A 178 10.08 -10.85 -5.19
N TYR A 179 10.55 -9.80 -4.52
CA TYR A 179 10.53 -8.43 -5.05
C TYR A 179 11.62 -8.27 -6.12
N GLU A 180 11.82 -9.29 -6.95
CA GLU A 180 12.57 -9.17 -8.19
C GLU A 180 11.80 -8.13 -9.00
N LYS A 181 12.24 -6.87 -8.87
CA LYS A 181 11.93 -5.77 -9.77
C LYS A 181 11.74 -6.42 -11.12
N LYS A 182 10.54 -6.27 -11.68
CA LYS A 182 10.22 -6.72 -13.03
C LYS A 182 11.24 -6.09 -13.97
N LYS A 183 12.37 -6.77 -14.15
CA LYS A 183 13.41 -6.51 -15.14
C LYS A 183 12.82 -7.06 -16.44
N ARG A 184 11.64 -6.56 -16.81
CA ARG A 184 11.07 -6.77 -18.14
C ARG A 184 11.92 -5.91 -19.06
N LYS A 185 12.94 -6.56 -19.60
CA LYS A 185 13.56 -6.35 -20.91
C LYS A 185 13.55 -4.89 -21.38
N ARG A 186 14.58 -4.12 -20.97
CA ARG A 186 15.12 -3.13 -21.92
C ARG A 186 15.77 -3.94 -23.06
N PRO A 187 15.43 -3.68 -24.33
CA PRO A 187 16.13 -4.32 -25.44
C PRO A 187 17.63 -3.98 -25.35
N PRO A 188 18.53 -4.91 -25.71
CA PRO A 188 19.95 -4.59 -25.79
C PRO A 188 20.17 -3.46 -26.81
N PRO A 189 21.07 -2.51 -26.58
CA PRO A 189 21.50 -1.62 -27.64
C PRO A 189 22.09 -2.49 -28.76
N GLN A 190 21.51 -2.37 -29.96
CA GLN A 190 22.09 -2.96 -31.16
C GLN A 190 23.50 -2.39 -31.32
N GLN A 191 24.51 -3.22 -31.06
CA GLN A 191 25.87 -2.94 -31.48
C GLN A 191 25.88 -3.00 -33.01
N GLN A 192 25.93 -1.83 -33.64
CA GLN A 192 26.26 -1.72 -35.05
C GLN A 192 27.62 -2.37 -35.27
N HIS A 193 27.66 -3.33 -36.19
CA HIS A 193 28.88 -3.89 -36.74
C HIS A 193 29.76 -2.75 -37.28
N GLN A 194 30.96 -2.61 -36.75
CA GLN A 194 32.01 -1.80 -37.37
C GLN A 194 32.98 -2.75 -38.08
N GLN A 195 32.85 -2.82 -39.41
CA GLN A 195 33.87 -3.43 -40.26
C GLN A 195 35.14 -2.59 -40.24
N GLN A 196 36.26 -3.30 -40.16
CA GLN A 196 37.64 -2.80 -40.26
C GLN A 196 37.92 -2.19 -41.64
N GLN A 197 38.67 -1.08 -41.65
CA GLN A 197 39.72 -0.83 -42.65
C GLN A 197 40.79 0.13 -42.10
N GLN A 198 42.04 -0.14 -42.48
CA GLN A 198 43.31 0.29 -41.88
C GLN A 198 43.91 1.60 -42.48
N HIS A 199 44.94 2.14 -41.79
CA HIS A 199 46.00 3.11 -42.19
C HIS A 199 45.60 4.62 -42.22
N GLN A 200 46.34 5.63 -41.73
CA GLN A 200 47.75 5.84 -41.31
C GLN A 200 47.83 7.08 -40.34
N PRO A 201 48.98 7.39 -39.67
CA PRO A 201 49.10 8.49 -38.70
C PRO A 201 49.82 9.75 -39.21
N LEU A 202 49.77 10.81 -38.36
CA LEU A 202 50.52 12.10 -38.32
C LEU A 202 49.92 13.34 -39.01
N GLN A 203 49.39 14.30 -38.21
CA GLN A 203 50.02 15.61 -37.91
C GLN A 203 49.12 16.51 -37.02
N GLN A 204 49.76 17.43 -36.30
CA GLN A 204 49.21 18.30 -35.25
C GLN A 204 48.79 19.71 -35.77
N LEU A 205 47.96 20.40 -34.95
CA LEU A 205 47.66 21.86 -34.83
C LEU A 205 46.69 22.54 -35.83
N PRO A 206 46.07 23.70 -35.49
CA PRO A 206 45.50 24.23 -34.23
C PRO A 206 43.99 24.58 -34.32
N MET A 207 43.44 24.97 -33.16
CA MET A 207 42.20 25.73 -32.87
C MET A 207 41.50 26.48 -34.02
N GLN A 208 40.18 26.36 -34.14
CA GLN A 208 39.29 27.52 -34.31
C GLN A 208 37.81 27.20 -33.98
N LEU A 209 37.23 27.97 -33.05
CA LEU A 209 35.79 28.12 -32.83
C LEU A 209 35.14 28.88 -33.99
N PRO A 210 33.84 28.65 -34.25
CA PRO A 210 32.96 29.79 -34.50
C PRO A 210 31.73 29.79 -33.59
N LEU A 211 31.58 30.89 -32.86
CA LEU A 211 30.32 31.35 -32.28
C LEU A 211 29.28 31.51 -33.39
N HIS A 212 28.07 30.98 -33.21
CA HIS A 212 26.88 31.52 -33.88
C HIS A 212 25.83 31.89 -32.84
N LEU A 213 25.69 33.21 -32.78
CA LEU A 213 24.78 34.02 -32.00
C LEU A 213 23.39 33.96 -32.64
N CYS A 214 22.40 33.37 -31.98
CA CYS A 214 21.00 33.56 -32.37
C CYS A 214 20.35 34.51 -31.37
N HIS A 215 20.39 35.80 -31.72
CA HIS A 215 19.45 36.81 -31.24
C HIS A 215 18.13 36.61 -31.98
N HIS A 216 17.01 36.43 -31.29
CA HIS A 216 15.80 37.11 -31.72
C HIS A 216 14.85 37.42 -30.56
N GLN A 217 14.23 38.56 -30.73
CA GLN A 217 13.68 39.49 -29.75
C GLN A 217 12.15 39.36 -29.66
N HIS A 218 11.64 39.75 -28.49
CA HIS A 218 10.25 39.98 -28.11
C HIS A 218 9.37 40.62 -29.19
N GLN A 219 8.07 40.27 -29.20
CA GLN A 219 6.98 41.26 -29.34
C GLN A 219 5.59 40.69 -28.93
N LEU A 220 4.98 41.31 -27.92
CA LEU A 220 3.53 41.52 -27.71
C LEU A 220 3.29 43.05 -27.86
N PRO A 221 2.07 43.62 -27.80
CA PRO A 221 0.70 43.28 -28.23
C PRO A 221 0.17 44.34 -29.26
N PRO A 222 -1.16 44.48 -29.51
CA PRO A 222 -1.84 45.65 -28.93
C PRO A 222 -3.32 45.44 -28.50
N PRO A 223 -3.90 46.40 -27.74
CA PRO A 223 -5.28 46.38 -27.23
C PRO A 223 -6.26 47.20 -28.09
N GLY A 224 -7.56 46.88 -28.02
CA GLY A 224 -8.67 47.75 -28.41
C GLY A 224 -9.85 47.50 -27.46
N ALA A 225 -10.25 48.43 -26.59
CA ALA A 225 -10.98 49.69 -26.81
C ALA A 225 -12.51 49.49 -26.89
N THR A 226 -13.14 49.72 -25.74
CA THR A 226 -14.34 50.55 -25.50
C THR A 226 -15.35 50.70 -26.64
N GLN A 227 -16.56 50.16 -26.45
CA GLN A 227 -17.79 50.91 -26.19
C GLN A 227 -18.85 49.98 -25.58
#